data_AF-A0A523H115-F1
#
_entry.id   AF-A0A523H115-F1
#
_cell.length_a   1.000
_cell.length_b   1.000
_cell.length_c   1.000
_cell.angle_alpha   90.00
_cell.angle_beta   90.00
_cell.angle_gamma   90.00
#
_symmetry.space_group_name_H-M   'P 1'
#
loop_
_entity.id
_entity.type
_entity.pdbx_description
1 polymer ?
#
loop_
_entity_poly.entity_id
_entity_poly.type
_entity_poly.pdbx_seq_one_letter_code
_entity_poly.pdbx_strand_id
1 'polypeptide(L)'
;MKDQTRITTLICWIARIWGTLILVFVLFFIVALIVGGDESGEGLFNTKEIITFIFFPLSSVIGLSIALKREGLGGLITTIGIIGLFMMRFDLISNAYFIAGIAPPGILYMVYWYLTKRQAENNNEN
;
A
#
# COMPACT_ATOMS: atom_id res chain seq x y z
N MET A 1 -16.25 -1.85 -27.28
CA MET A 1 -16.25 -2.76 -26.12
C MET A 1 -14.94 -3.55 -25.91
N LYS A 2 -14.09 -3.76 -26.93
CA LYS A 2 -12.87 -4.61 -26.84
C LYS A 2 -11.63 -3.92 -26.22
N ASP A 3 -11.56 -2.58 -26.25
CA ASP A 3 -10.42 -1.84 -25.70
C ASP A 3 -10.52 -1.62 -24.18
N GLN A 4 -11.73 -1.49 -23.66
CA GLN A 4 -11.98 -1.27 -22.23
C GLN A 4 -11.49 -2.44 -21.36
N THR A 5 -11.57 -3.69 -21.84
CA THR A 5 -11.04 -4.87 -21.13
C THR A 5 -9.51 -4.95 -21.15
N ARG A 6 -8.88 -4.51 -22.24
CA ARG A 6 -7.41 -4.45 -22.36
C ARG A 6 -6.80 -3.41 -21.43
N ILE A 7 -7.43 -2.23 -21.34
CA ILE A 7 -7.00 -1.16 -20.44
C ILE A 7 -7.12 -1.62 -18.98
N THR A 8 -8.24 -2.23 -18.58
CA THR A 8 -8.40 -2.76 -17.22
C THR A 8 -7.36 -3.83 -16.88
N THR A 9 -7.04 -4.71 -17.83
CA THR A 9 -6.01 -5.75 -17.64
C THR A 9 -4.61 -5.15 -17.52
N LEU A 10 -4.29 -4.11 -18.29
CA LEU A 10 -3.03 -3.36 -18.17
C LEU A 10 -2.92 -2.67 -16.82
N ILE A 11 -3.97 -2.01 -16.35
CA ILE A 11 -4.01 -1.36 -15.03
C ILE A 11 -3.83 -2.43 -13.93
N CYS A 12 -4.43 -3.61 -14.09
CA CYS A 12 -4.27 -4.73 -13.16
C CYS A 12 -2.82 -5.22 -13.09
N TRP A 13 -2.15 -5.34 -14.24
CA TRP A 13 -0.73 -5.70 -14.31
C TRP A 13 0.18 -4.63 -13.70
N ILE A 14 -0.09 -3.35 -14.01
CA ILE A 14 0.66 -2.22 -13.44
C ILE A 14 0.49 -2.20 -11.92
N ALA A 15 -0.74 -2.29 -11.42
CA ALA A 15 -1.03 -2.30 -9.98
C ALA A 15 -0.34 -3.48 -9.27
N ARG A 16 -0.33 -4.66 -9.88
CA ARG A 16 0.39 -5.83 -9.34
C ARG A 16 1.89 -5.63 -9.32
N ILE A 17 2.49 -5.18 -10.42
CA ILE A 17 3.95 -4.95 -10.49
C ILE A 17 4.35 -3.88 -9.46
N TRP A 18 3.63 -2.76 -9.41
CA TRP A 18 3.89 -1.67 -8.47
C TRP A 18 3.67 -2.11 -7.02
N GLY A 19 2.59 -2.83 -6.75
CA GLY A 19 2.27 -3.37 -5.43
C GLY A 19 3.31 -4.37 -4.95
N THR A 20 3.76 -5.29 -5.81
CA THR A 20 4.83 -6.24 -5.49
C THR A 20 6.16 -5.52 -5.27
N LEU A 21 6.49 -4.53 -6.11
CA LEU A 21 7.72 -3.74 -5.94
C LEU A 21 7.75 -3.04 -4.59
N ILE A 22 6.64 -2.40 -4.20
CA ILE A 22 6.53 -1.76 -2.88
C ILE A 22 6.51 -2.78 -1.75
N LEU A 23 5.84 -3.92 -1.91
CA LEU A 23 5.86 -4.98 -0.91
C LEU A 23 7.29 -5.46 -0.63
N VAL A 24 8.08 -5.70 -1.68
CA VAL A 24 9.49 -6.10 -1.56
C VAL A 24 10.33 -4.99 -0.91
N PHE A 25 10.14 -3.74 -1.32
CA PHE A 25 10.81 -2.59 -0.73
C PHE A 25 10.51 -2.43 0.76
N VAL A 26 9.24 -2.57 1.15
CA VAL A 26 8.78 -2.52 2.54
C VAL A 26 9.34 -3.70 3.34
N LEU A 27 9.38 -4.90 2.76
CA LEU A 27 10.00 -6.08 3.39
C LEU A 27 11.49 -5.86 3.62
N PHE A 28 12.19 -5.29 2.64
CA PHE A 28 13.60 -4.94 2.75
C PHE A 28 13.83 -3.97 3.91
N PHE A 29 12.96 -2.97 4.08
CA PHE A 29 13.02 -2.05 5.22
C PHE A 29 12.79 -2.76 6.57
N ILE A 30 11.88 -3.73 6.66
CA ILE A 30 11.69 -4.53 7.87
C ILE A 30 12.97 -5.32 8.19
N VAL A 31 13.54 -5.98 7.19
CA VAL A 31 14.79 -6.73 7.37
C VAL A 31 15.93 -5.80 7.75
N ALA A 32 16.06 -4.64 7.10
CA ALA A 32 17.06 -3.63 7.43
C ALA A 32 16.88 -3.09 8.87
N LEU A 33 15.65 -2.94 9.34
CA LEU A 33 15.36 -2.54 10.72
C LEU A 33 15.76 -3.62 11.73
N ILE A 34 15.51 -4.89 11.43
CA ILE A 34 15.85 -6.02 12.31
C ILE A 34 17.36 -6.30 12.30
N VAL A 35 17.98 -6.27 11.12
CA VAL A 35 19.40 -6.61 10.91
C VAL A 35 20.31 -5.42 11.24
N GLY A 36 19.90 -4.22 10.86
CA GLY A 36 20.57 -2.97 11.20
C GLY A 36 20.26 -2.49 12.61
N GLY A 37 19.84 -3.40 13.50
CA GLY A 37 19.56 -3.12 14.90
C GLY A 37 20.68 -2.31 15.54
N ASP A 38 20.39 -1.03 15.72
CA ASP A 38 21.02 -0.02 16.54
C ASP A 38 22.51 -0.13 16.87
N GLU A 39 23.28 0.70 16.17
CA GLU A 39 24.55 1.27 16.65
C GLU A 39 24.30 2.31 17.78
N SER A 40 23.04 2.72 18.01
CA SER A 40 22.62 3.82 18.90
C SER A 40 21.84 3.43 20.17
N GLY A 41 21.42 2.17 20.34
CA GLY A 41 20.71 1.69 21.53
C GLY A 41 19.28 2.22 21.74
N GLU A 42 18.72 2.97 20.80
CA GLU A 42 17.34 3.49 20.76
C GLU A 42 16.50 2.72 19.72
N GLY A 43 16.59 1.38 19.71
CA GLY A 43 15.64 0.53 18.98
C GLY A 43 14.19 0.76 19.46
N LEU A 44 13.22 -0.08 19.03
CA LEU A 44 11.75 -0.03 19.33
C LEU A 44 11.36 0.11 20.84
N PHE A 45 11.81 1.15 21.53
CA PHE A 45 11.64 1.44 22.94
C PHE A 45 10.64 2.58 23.14
N ASN A 46 10.40 3.38 22.08
CA ASN A 46 9.42 4.43 22.09
C ASN A 46 8.07 3.93 21.55
N THR A 47 7.00 4.09 22.34
CA THR A 47 5.62 3.75 21.95
C THR A 47 5.24 4.37 20.59
N LYS A 48 5.76 5.57 20.27
CA LYS A 48 5.52 6.21 18.98
C LYS A 48 6.14 5.43 17.81
N GLU A 49 7.32 4.84 17.95
CA GLU A 49 7.97 4.06 16.89
C GLU A 49 7.33 2.71 16.69
N ILE A 50 6.94 2.03 17.77
CA ILE A 50 6.18 0.77 17.68
C ILE A 50 4.87 1.00 16.93
N ILE A 51 4.13 2.06 17.28
CA ILE A 51 2.88 2.39 16.60
C ILE A 51 3.15 2.78 15.14
N THR A 52 4.18 3.58 14.88
CA THR A 52 4.58 3.94 13.51
C THR A 52 4.86 2.66 12.71
N PHE A 53 5.62 1.70 13.24
CA PHE A 53 5.95 0.41 12.61
C PHE A 53 4.71 -0.45 12.30
N ILE A 54 3.72 -0.46 13.20
CA ILE A 54 2.46 -1.17 12.97
C ILE A 54 1.67 -0.52 11.81
N PHE A 55 1.55 0.81 11.81
CA PHE A 55 0.88 1.53 10.74
C PHE A 55 1.66 1.50 9.43
N PHE A 56 3.00 1.42 9.48
CA PHE A 56 3.91 1.28 8.35
C PHE A 56 5.28 0.85 8.88
N PRO A 57 5.85 -0.31 8.52
CA PRO A 57 5.60 -1.14 7.33
C PRO A 57 4.58 -2.29 7.48
N LEU A 58 4.19 -2.68 8.69
CA LEU A 58 3.45 -3.93 8.93
C LEU A 58 2.08 -3.96 8.24
N SER A 59 1.29 -2.89 8.35
CA SER A 59 -0.01 -2.78 7.69
C SER A 59 0.10 -2.87 6.16
N SER A 60 1.19 -2.32 5.58
CA SER A 60 1.42 -2.33 4.14
C SER A 60 1.77 -3.73 3.66
N VAL A 61 2.57 -4.50 4.41
CA VAL A 61 2.85 -5.90 4.05
C VAL A 61 1.57 -6.73 4.08
N ILE A 62 0.78 -6.62 5.15
CA ILE A 62 -0.49 -7.36 5.28
C ILE A 62 -1.49 -6.93 4.20
N GLY A 63 -1.66 -5.62 4.03
CA GLY A 63 -2.56 -5.03 3.05
C GLY A 63 -2.19 -5.40 1.61
N LEU A 64 -0.93 -5.25 1.22
CA LEU A 64 -0.46 -5.61 -0.13
C LEU A 64 -0.48 -7.12 -0.37
N SER A 65 -0.13 -7.94 0.63
CA SER A 65 -0.24 -9.40 0.53
C SER A 65 -1.68 -9.85 0.30
N ILE A 66 -2.64 -9.22 1.00
CA ILE A 66 -4.07 -9.46 0.78
C ILE A 66 -4.51 -8.89 -0.57
N ALA A 67 -3.96 -7.75 -1.00
CA ALA A 67 -4.31 -7.09 -2.26
C ALA A 67 -3.98 -7.97 -3.48
N LEU A 68 -2.94 -8.81 -3.40
CA LEU A 68 -2.60 -9.77 -4.45
C LEU A 68 -3.71 -10.81 -4.71
N LYS A 69 -4.50 -11.15 -3.69
CA LYS A 69 -5.60 -12.13 -3.80
C LYS A 69 -6.99 -11.49 -3.80
N ARG A 70 -7.16 -10.36 -3.11
CA ARG A 70 -8.39 -9.55 -3.01
C ARG A 70 -8.05 -8.07 -3.08
N GLU A 71 -7.97 -7.58 -4.31
CA GLU A 71 -7.46 -6.26 -4.71
C GLU A 71 -8.13 -5.11 -3.91
N GLY A 72 -9.45 -5.16 -3.71
CA GLY A 72 -10.19 -4.14 -2.95
C GLY A 72 -9.95 -4.13 -1.43
N LEU A 73 -9.92 -5.30 -0.79
CA LEU A 73 -9.72 -5.38 0.68
C LEU A 73 -8.29 -5.03 1.07
N GLY A 74 -7.32 -5.52 0.29
CA GLY A 74 -5.91 -5.23 0.57
C GLY A 74 -5.52 -3.78 0.33
N GLY A 75 -6.06 -3.17 -0.74
CA GLY A 75 -5.91 -1.72 -0.99
C GLY A 75 -6.50 -0.88 0.14
N LEU A 76 -7.67 -1.26 0.65
CA LEU A 76 -8.34 -0.56 1.76
C LEU A 76 -7.53 -0.66 3.06
N ILE A 77 -7.02 -1.85 3.41
CA ILE A 77 -6.14 -2.04 4.58
C ILE A 77 -4.88 -1.18 4.46
N THR A 78 -4.23 -1.20 3.29
CA THR A 78 -3.02 -0.42 3.03
C THR A 78 -3.30 1.09 3.16
N THR A 79 -4.43 1.54 2.63
CA THR A 79 -4.85 2.95 2.66
C THR A 79 -5.13 3.41 4.09
N ILE A 80 -5.87 2.62 4.88
CA ILE A 80 -6.11 2.90 6.30
C ILE A 80 -4.79 2.95 7.08
N GLY A 81 -3.87 2.04 6.79
CA GLY A 81 -2.53 2.03 7.36
C GLY A 81 -1.77 3.34 7.12
N ILE A 82 -1.77 3.81 5.86
CA ILE A 82 -1.12 5.07 5.46
C ILE A 82 -1.80 6.29 6.09
N ILE A 83 -3.14 6.31 6.15
CA ILE A 83 -3.88 7.40 6.81
C ILE A 83 -3.53 7.46 8.29
N GLY A 84 -3.51 6.31 8.98
CA GLY A 84 -3.11 6.24 10.38
C GLY A 84 -1.67 6.69 10.61
N LEU A 85 -0.76 6.36 9.68
CA LEU A 85 0.61 6.86 9.70
C LEU A 85 0.65 8.39 9.61
N PHE A 86 -0.08 9.00 8.67
CA PHE A 86 -0.12 10.46 8.52
C PHE A 86 -0.74 11.18 9.71
N MET A 87 -1.74 10.59 10.37
CA MET A 87 -2.29 11.16 11.61
C MET A 87 -1.27 11.16 12.76
N MET A 88 -0.44 10.12 12.87
CA MET A 88 0.61 10.02 13.90
C MET A 88 1.86 10.85 13.56
N ARG A 89 2.22 10.92 12.28
CA ARG A 89 3.45 11.51 11.76
C ARG A 89 3.09 12.53 10.69
N PHE A 90 2.42 13.61 11.09
CA PHE A 90 2.07 14.70 10.17
C PHE A 90 3.31 15.32 9.51
N ASP A 91 4.47 15.25 10.16
CA ASP A 91 5.76 15.67 9.62
C ASP A 91 6.18 14.94 8.34
N LEU A 92 5.77 13.67 8.17
CA LEU A 92 6.02 12.90 6.95
C LEU A 92 5.21 13.43 5.75
N ILE A 93 4.13 14.18 5.99
CA ILE A 93 3.34 14.82 4.93
C ILE A 93 4.14 15.96 4.27
N SER A 94 5.02 16.63 5.03
CA SER A 94 5.90 17.66 4.45
C SER A 94 6.93 17.09 3.48
N ASN A 95 7.15 15.77 3.50
CA ASN A 95 8.13 15.11 2.64
C ASN A 95 7.47 14.52 1.39
N ALA A 96 7.46 15.31 0.31
CA ALA A 96 6.78 14.98 -0.95
C ALA A 96 7.22 13.63 -1.55
N TYR A 97 8.48 13.23 -1.36
CA TYR A 97 8.99 11.92 -1.81
C TYR A 97 8.33 10.75 -1.08
N PHE A 98 8.00 10.92 0.21
CA PHE A 98 7.39 9.88 1.03
C PHE A 98 5.91 9.70 0.66
N ILE A 99 5.20 10.80 0.42
CA ILE A 99 3.84 10.79 -0.12
C ILE A 99 3.83 10.11 -1.49
N ALA A 100 4.71 10.54 -2.41
CA ALA A 100 4.77 10.01 -3.77
C ALA A 100 5.20 8.55 -3.84
N GLY A 101 5.96 8.05 -2.87
CA GLY A 101 6.37 6.65 -2.82
C GLY A 101 5.29 5.72 -2.24
N ILE A 102 4.67 6.11 -1.12
CA ILE A 102 3.88 5.18 -0.30
C ILE A 102 2.37 5.37 -0.48
N ALA A 103 1.89 6.57 -0.83
CA ALA A 103 0.46 6.83 -1.02
C ALA A 103 -0.13 6.23 -2.32
N PRO A 104 0.57 6.23 -3.47
CA PRO A 104 -0.01 5.74 -4.72
C PRO A 104 -0.48 4.28 -4.71
N PRO A 105 0.22 3.28 -4.16
CA PRO A 105 -0.19 1.88 -4.30
C PRO A 105 -1.55 1.60 -3.64
N GLY A 106 -1.80 2.13 -2.44
CA GLY A 106 -3.06 1.94 -1.74
C GLY A 106 -4.24 2.59 -2.50
N ILE A 107 -4.05 3.83 -2.95
CA ILE A 107 -5.04 4.58 -3.71
C ILE A 107 -5.27 3.95 -5.09
N LEU A 108 -4.21 3.52 -5.78
CA LEU A 108 -4.29 2.84 -7.08
C LEU A 108 -5.09 1.54 -6.97
N TYR A 109 -4.86 0.72 -5.94
CA TYR A 109 -5.64 -0.49 -5.71
C TYR A 109 -7.12 -0.20 -5.40
N MET A 110 -7.40 0.89 -4.67
CA MET A 110 -8.77 1.29 -4.33
C MET A 110 -9.54 1.84 -5.54
N VAL A 111 -8.91 2.71 -6.33
CA VAL A 111 -9.45 3.23 -7.60
C VAL A 111 -9.68 2.09 -8.59
N TYR A 112 -8.73 1.16 -8.67
CA TYR A 112 -8.85 -0.03 -9.52
C TYR A 112 -10.04 -0.91 -9.12
N TRP A 113 -10.24 -1.18 -7.82
CA TRP A 113 -11.39 -1.97 -7.35
C TRP A 113 -12.72 -1.30 -7.71
N TYR A 114 -12.80 0.02 -7.55
CA TYR A 114 -14.00 0.79 -7.91
C TYR A 114 -14.30 0.73 -9.41
N LEU A 115 -13.29 0.89 -10.26
CA LEU A 115 -13.43 0.81 -11.72
C LEU A 115 -13.82 -0.60 -12.19
N THR A 116 -13.22 -1.64 -11.60
CA THR A 116 -13.49 -3.04 -11.94
C THR A 116 -14.91 -3.43 -11.55
N LYS A 117 -15.39 -2.99 -10.37
CA LYS A 117 -16.76 -3.25 -9.92
C LYS A 117 -17.80 -2.59 -10.83
N ARG A 118 -17.56 -1.34 -11.26
CA ARG A 118 -18.43 -0.63 -12.20
C ARG A 118 -18.48 -1.28 -13.59
N GLN A 119 -17.39 -1.85 -14.06
CA GLN A 119 -17.38 -2.57 -15.34
C GLN A 119 -18.18 -3.88 -15.28
N ALA A 120 -18.13 -4.59 -14.14
CA ALA A 120 -18.92 -5.80 -13.93
C ALA A 120 -20.44 -5.49 -13.86
N GLU A 121 -20.83 -4.37 -13.25
CA GLU A 121 -22.22 -3.92 -13.21
C GLU A 121 -22.74 -3.53 -14.61
N ASN A 122 -21.99 -2.77 -15.41
CA ASN A 122 -22.39 -2.37 -16.77
C ASN A 122 -22.50 -3.54 -17.78
N ASN A 123 -21.83 -4.67 -17.53
CA ASN A 123 -21.94 -5.86 -18.37
C ASN A 123 -23.13 -6.76 -18.00
N ASN A 124 -23.76 -6.57 -16.83
CA ASN A 124 -24.97 -7.31 -16.44
C ASN A 124 -26.27 -6.59 -16.86
N GLU A 125 -26.18 -5.33 -17.31
CA GLU A 125 -27.30 -4.53 -17.81
C GLU A 125 -27.42 -4.55 -19.35
N ASN A 126 -26.51 -5.23 -20.06
CA ASN A 126 -26.56 -5.46 -21.52
C ASN A 126 -26.76 -6.94 -21.84
#